data_AF-A0A6C0INY2-F1
#
_entry.id   AF-A0A6C0INY2-F1
#
_cell.length_a   1.000
_cell.length_b   1.000
_cell.length_c   1.000
_cell.angle_alpha   90.00
_cell.angle_beta   90.00
_cell.angle_gamma   90.00
#
_symmetry.space_group_name_H-M   'P 1'
#
loop_
_entity.id
_entity.type
_entity.pdbx_description
1 polymer ?
#
loop_
_entity_poly.entity_id
_entity_poly.type
_entity_poly.pdbx_seq_one_letter_code
_entity_poly.pdbx_strand_id
1 'polypeptide(L)'
;MSIIVKGYNGIIDLDLTNIPEKYHNELKAQHCKDIVDYKREQLLLPNRLRYENTIKMALGRLDIDTKTLQKIEEDKRKEADQRDIHRLQLYERNKEEGRLAKFSY
;
A
#
# COMPACT_ATOMS: atom_id res chain seq x y z
N MET A 1 -12.02 -20.81 -11.69
CA MET A 1 -10.72 -20.30 -12.16
C MET A 1 -10.93 -18.84 -12.54
N SER A 2 -10.21 -17.89 -11.95
CA SER A 2 -10.32 -16.48 -12.37
C SER A 2 -9.50 -16.27 -13.65
N ILE A 3 -10.11 -15.68 -14.68
CA ILE A 3 -9.46 -15.41 -15.95
C ILE A 3 -9.28 -13.90 -16.04
N ILE A 4 -8.11 -13.43 -15.64
CA ILE A 4 -7.75 -12.01 -15.64
C ILE A 4 -6.73 -11.77 -16.75
N VAL A 5 -7.02 -10.82 -17.64
CA VAL A 5 -6.06 -10.32 -18.63
C VAL A 5 -5.52 -8.98 -18.14
N LYS A 6 -4.19 -8.86 -18.10
CA LYS A 6 -3.54 -7.68 -17.53
C LYS A 6 -3.76 -6.44 -18.39
N GLY A 7 -4.12 -5.35 -17.73
CA GLY A 7 -4.21 -4.02 -18.32
C GLY A 7 -2.84 -3.38 -18.50
N TYR A 8 -2.82 -2.07 -18.74
CA TYR A 8 -1.60 -1.30 -18.95
C TYR A 8 -1.79 0.15 -18.50
N ASN A 9 -0.96 0.61 -17.54
CA ASN A 9 -0.81 2.00 -17.09
C ASN A 9 -2.08 2.87 -17.25
N GLY A 10 -3.01 2.80 -16.31
CA GLY A 10 -4.27 3.56 -16.39
C GLY A 10 -5.41 2.81 -17.07
N ILE A 11 -5.12 1.73 -17.80
CA ILE A 11 -6.11 0.73 -18.22
C ILE A 11 -6.15 -0.39 -17.16
N ILE A 12 -7.35 -0.66 -16.65
CA ILE A 12 -7.60 -1.69 -15.64
C ILE A 12 -7.49 -3.10 -16.22
N ASP A 13 -7.21 -4.09 -15.38
CA ASP A 13 -7.26 -5.50 -15.77
C ASP A 13 -8.67 -5.90 -16.25
N LEU A 14 -8.74 -6.69 -17.30
CA LEU A 14 -9.98 -7.29 -17.79
C LEU A 14 -10.26 -8.59 -17.01
N ASP A 15 -11.31 -8.57 -16.19
CA ASP A 15 -11.79 -9.76 -15.48
C ASP A 15 -12.91 -10.45 -16.27
N LEU A 16 -12.69 -11.71 -16.64
CA LEU A 16 -13.63 -12.55 -17.39
C LEU A 16 -14.28 -13.63 -16.52
N THR A 17 -14.07 -13.61 -15.20
CA THR A 17 -14.50 -14.68 -14.27
C THR A 17 -16.01 -14.98 -14.37
N ASN A 18 -16.85 -13.97 -14.56
CA ASN A 18 -18.30 -14.10 -14.65
C ASN A 18 -18.85 -13.95 -16.07
N ILE A 19 -17.98 -13.96 -17.09
CA ILE A 19 -18.37 -13.76 -18.48
C ILE A 19 -18.50 -15.11 -19.18
N PRO A 20 -19.55 -15.35 -19.99
CA PRO A 20 -19.64 -16.54 -20.82
C PRO A 20 -18.44 -16.67 -21.79
N GLU A 21 -17.86 -17.87 -21.85
CA GLU A 21 -16.62 -18.14 -22.61
C GLU A 21 -16.70 -17.75 -24.10
N LYS A 22 -17.90 -17.86 -24.69
CA LYS A 22 -18.15 -17.44 -26.07
C LYS A 22 -17.79 -15.98 -26.36
N TYR A 23 -17.77 -15.11 -25.35
CA TYR A 23 -17.41 -13.69 -25.50
C TYR A 23 -15.96 -13.39 -25.12
N HIS A 24 -15.22 -14.36 -24.56
CA HIS A 24 -13.87 -14.10 -24.05
C HIS A 24 -12.92 -13.63 -25.16
N ASN A 25 -12.99 -14.24 -26.34
CA ASN A 25 -12.09 -13.89 -27.43
C ASN A 25 -12.30 -12.46 -27.91
N GLU A 26 -13.56 -12.04 -28.06
CA GLU A 26 -13.92 -10.69 -28.48
C GLU A 26 -13.48 -9.65 -27.45
N LEU A 27 -13.77 -9.89 -26.16
CA LEU A 27 -13.39 -8.98 -25.08
C LEU A 27 -11.88 -8.87 -24.92
N LYS A 28 -11.14 -9.98 -25.05
CA LYS A 28 -9.67 -9.96 -25.05
C LYS A 28 -9.13 -9.16 -26.22
N ALA A 29 -9.68 -9.35 -27.42
CA ALA A 29 -9.26 -8.62 -28.60
C ALA A 29 -9.51 -7.12 -28.46
N GLN A 30 -10.70 -6.73 -27.98
CA GLN A 30 -11.03 -5.33 -27.72
C GLN A 30 -10.10 -4.72 -26.67
N HIS A 31 -9.87 -5.43 -25.56
CA HIS A 31 -8.99 -4.95 -24.49
C HIS A 31 -7.54 -4.74 -24.95
N CYS A 32 -7.01 -5.67 -25.76
CA CYS A 32 -5.70 -5.49 -26.38
C CYS A 32 -5.65 -4.28 -27.31
N LYS A 33 -6.72 -4.04 -28.07
CA LYS A 33 -6.84 -2.87 -28.95
C LYS A 33 -6.87 -1.58 -28.14
N ASP A 34 -7.64 -1.52 -27.06
CA ASP A 34 -7.70 -0.36 -26.16
C ASP A 34 -6.32 -0.02 -25.60
N ILE A 35 -5.52 -1.03 -25.23
CA ILE A 35 -4.13 -0.84 -24.77
C ILE A 35 -3.25 -0.25 -25.88
N VAL A 36 -3.39 -0.72 -27.12
CA VAL A 36 -2.63 -0.20 -28.26
C VAL A 36 -3.02 1.25 -28.56
N ASP A 37 -4.31 1.54 -28.59
CA ASP A 37 -4.83 2.88 -28.88
C ASP A 37 -4.43 3.87 -27.78
N TYR A 38 -4.55 3.48 -26.51
CA TYR A 38 -4.07 4.28 -25.39
C TYR A 38 -2.57 4.56 -25.46
N LYS A 39 -1.73 3.56 -25.78
CA LYS A 39 -0.28 3.80 -25.96
C LYS A 39 -0.01 4.83 -27.05
N ARG A 40 -0.77 4.78 -28.15
CA ARG A 40 -0.67 5.77 -29.23
C ARG A 40 -1.07 7.16 -28.74
N GLU A 41 -2.20 7.28 -28.05
CA GLU A 41 -2.66 8.54 -27.46
C GLU A 41 -1.64 9.13 -26.50
N GLN A 42 -1.05 8.31 -25.63
CA GLN A 42 0.00 8.76 -24.69
C GLN A 42 1.24 9.30 -25.43
N LEU A 43 1.61 8.73 -26.58
CA LEU A 43 2.73 9.24 -27.38
C LEU A 43 2.41 10.61 -28.01
N LEU A 44 1.15 10.85 -28.36
CA LEU A 44 0.68 12.12 -28.92
C LEU A 44 0.59 13.23 -27.87
N LEU A 45 0.45 12.89 -26.59
CA LEU A 45 0.45 13.87 -25.51
C LEU A 45 1.84 14.51 -25.32
N PRO A 46 1.90 15.82 -24.98
CA PRO A 46 3.10 16.45 -24.49
C PRO A 46 3.68 15.66 -23.32
N ASN A 47 5.01 15.56 -23.25
CA ASN A 47 5.70 14.67 -22.31
C ASN A 47 5.23 14.88 -20.85
N ARG A 48 5.06 16.15 -20.43
CA ARG A 48 4.58 16.53 -19.09
C ARG A 48 3.15 16.07 -18.75
N LEU A 49 2.35 15.68 -19.73
CA LEU A 49 0.96 15.24 -19.56
C LEU A 49 0.80 13.72 -19.65
N ARG A 50 1.85 13.00 -20.06
CA ARG A 50 1.83 11.54 -20.15
C ARG A 50 1.63 10.92 -18.78
N TYR A 51 0.97 9.78 -18.73
CA TYR A 51 0.66 9.04 -17.51
C TYR A 51 1.91 8.76 -16.65
N GLU A 52 3.03 8.44 -17.28
CA GLU A 52 4.30 8.16 -16.60
C GLU A 52 4.84 9.37 -15.82
N ASN A 53 4.61 10.58 -16.33
CA ASN A 53 5.16 11.81 -15.75
C ASN A 53 4.15 12.53 -14.84
N THR A 54 2.87 12.14 -14.89
CA THR A 54 1.83 12.72 -14.06
C THR A 54 1.41 11.74 -12.97
N ILE A 55 0.70 10.69 -13.37
CA ILE A 55 0.08 9.74 -12.45
C ILE A 55 1.12 8.86 -11.77
N LYS A 56 2.05 8.27 -12.53
CA LYS A 56 3.07 7.39 -11.94
C LYS A 56 3.98 8.15 -10.98
N MET A 57 4.30 9.41 -11.27
CA MET A 57 5.03 10.29 -10.35
C MET A 57 4.23 10.58 -9.07
N ALA A 58 2.94 10.93 -9.19
CA ALA A 58 2.09 11.21 -8.03
C ALA A 58 1.95 9.97 -7.12
N LEU A 59 1.69 8.81 -7.71
CA LEU A 59 1.61 7.54 -6.98
C LEU A 59 2.93 7.20 -6.26
N GLY A 60 4.07 7.46 -6.90
CA GLY A 60 5.38 7.26 -6.25
C GLY A 60 5.59 8.14 -5.02
N ARG A 61 5.12 9.40 -5.05
CA ARG A 61 5.15 10.29 -3.89
C ARG A 61 4.27 9.79 -2.76
N LEU A 62 3.04 9.38 -3.08
CA LEU A 62 2.11 8.82 -2.10
C LEU A 62 2.66 7.56 -1.42
N ASP A 63 3.34 6.69 -2.17
CA ASP A 63 3.99 5.49 -1.61
C ASP A 63 5.13 5.86 -0.64
N ILE A 64 5.95 6.86 -0.98
CA ILE A 64 7.00 7.37 -0.08
C ILE A 64 6.38 7.96 1.19
N ASP A 65 5.33 8.77 1.07
CA ASP A 65 4.65 9.38 2.21
C ASP A 65 4.06 8.30 3.13
N THR A 66 3.40 7.30 2.55
CA THR A 66 2.83 6.16 3.28
C THR A 66 3.89 5.39 4.05
N LYS A 67 5.01 5.05 3.40
CA LYS A 67 6.14 4.36 4.05
C LYS A 67 6.76 5.19 5.16
N THR A 68 6.84 6.50 4.97
CA THR A 68 7.36 7.43 5.98
C THR A 68 6.47 7.41 7.22
N LEU A 69 5.14 7.49 7.04
CA LEU A 69 4.17 7.43 8.13
C LEU A 69 4.22 6.09 8.87
N GLN A 70 4.28 4.98 8.15
CA GLN A 70 4.41 3.64 8.74
C GLN A 70 5.66 3.54 9.62
N LYS A 71 6.80 4.05 9.14
CA LYS A 71 8.04 4.05 9.91
C LYS A 71 7.93 4.89 11.18
N ILE A 72 7.33 6.08 11.10
CA ILE A 72 7.09 6.94 12.28
C ILE A 72 6.21 6.21 13.30
N GLU A 73 5.18 5.51 12.84
CA GLU A 73 4.30 4.74 13.73
C GLU A 73 5.02 3.57 14.39
N GLU A 74 5.82 2.82 13.63
CA GLU A 74 6.66 1.74 14.16
C GLU A 74 7.64 2.24 15.21
N ASP A 75 8.31 3.37 14.97
CA ASP A 75 9.27 3.94 15.90
C ASP A 75 8.58 4.42 17.19
N LYS A 76 7.41 5.06 17.07
CA LYS A 76 6.57 5.41 18.25
C LYS A 76 6.15 4.18 19.05
N ARG A 77 5.77 3.09 18.36
CA ARG A 77 5.42 1.83 19.03
C ARG A 77 6.61 1.25 19.78
N LYS A 78 7.78 1.19 19.16
CA LYS A 78 9.02 0.72 19.82
C LYS A 78 9.38 1.55 21.04
N GLU A 79 9.27 2.88 20.95
CA GLU A 79 9.50 3.76 22.09
C GLU A 79 8.49 3.50 23.22
N ALA A 80 7.22 3.32 22.90
CA ALA A 80 6.20 2.98 23.89
C ALA A 80 6.49 1.64 24.56
N ASP A 81 6.84 0.61 23.78
CA ASP A 81 7.22 -0.71 24.30
C ASP A 81 8.44 -0.61 25.22
N GLN A 82 9.45 0.17 24.86
CA GLN A 82 10.63 0.41 25.70
C GLN A 82 10.29 1.11 27.02
N ARG A 83 9.43 2.14 26.98
CA ARG A 83 8.96 2.84 28.18
C ARG A 83 8.17 1.90 29.09
N ASP A 84 7.35 1.03 28.51
CA ASP A 84 6.56 0.04 29.25
C ASP A 84 7.46 -1.02 29.91
N ILE A 85 8.45 -1.54 29.18
CA ILE A 85 9.46 -2.45 29.74
C ILE A 85 10.20 -1.77 30.90
N HIS A 86 10.64 -0.52 30.71
CA HIS A 86 11.35 0.21 31.75
C HIS A 86 10.49 0.45 33.00
N ARG A 87 9.21 0.79 32.82
CA ARG A 87 8.23 0.94 33.92
C ARG A 87 8.07 -0.36 34.71
N LEU A 88 7.95 -1.50 34.02
CA LEU A 88 7.84 -2.82 34.65
C LEU A 88 9.10 -3.20 35.42
N GLN A 89 10.29 -2.94 34.86
CA GLN A 89 11.56 -3.17 35.56
C GLN A 89 11.69 -2.36 36.84
N LEU A 90 11.28 -1.08 36.82
CA LEU A 90 11.27 -0.24 38.02
C LEU A 90 10.28 -0.76 39.07
N TYR A 91 9.10 -1.20 38.64
CA TYR A 91 8.11 -1.80 39.53
C TYR A 91 8.65 -3.05 40.23
N GLU A 92 9.18 -4.01 39.47
CA GLU A 92 9.74 -5.25 40.04
C GLU A 92 10.93 -4.95 40.98
N ARG A 93 11.83 -4.04 40.59
CA ARG A 93 12.94 -3.62 41.49
C ARG A 93 12.42 -3.03 42.80
N ASN A 94 11.45 -2.12 42.75
CA ASN A 94 10.89 -1.49 43.96
C ASN A 94 10.13 -2.50 44.84
N LYS A 95 9.58 -3.57 44.25
CA LYS A 95 8.95 -4.69 44.95
C LYS A 95 9.99 -5.54 45.67
N GLU A 96 11.08 -5.91 45.00
CA GLU A 96 12.19 -6.67 45.57
C GLU A 96 12.90 -5.90 46.71
N GLU A 97 13.08 -4.58 46.54
CA GLU A 97 13.67 -3.71 47.57
C GLU A 97 12.72 -3.43 48.76
N GLY A 98 11.50 -4.02 48.78
CA GLY A 98 10.53 -3.85 49.86
C GLY A 98 9.95 -2.44 49.99
N ARG A 99 10.15 -1.57 48.99
CA ARG A 99 9.73 -0.15 49.03
C ARG A 99 8.25 0.05 48.76
N LEU A 100 7.55 -0.95 48.22
CA LEU A 100 6.11 -0.92 47.96
C LEU A 100 5.22 -1.22 49.19
N ALA A 101 5.80 -1.59 50.34
CA ALA A 101 5.05 -2.00 51.54
C ALA A 101 4.57 -0.86 52.46
N LYS A 102 4.62 0.42 52.06
CA LYS A 102 4.33 1.58 52.94
C LYS A 102 3.04 2.35 52.66
N PHE A 103 2.10 1.79 51.89
CA PHE A 103 0.78 2.41 51.68
C PHE A 103 -0.38 1.43 51.87
N SER A 104 -0.38 0.66 52.98
CA SER A 104 -1.61 0.10 53.52
C SER A 104 -2.00 0.95 54.73
N TYR A 105 -3.04 1.77 54.57
CA TYR A 105 -3.76 2.41 55.67
C TYR A 105 -4.56 1.36 56.45
#